data_AF-A0A1B6LD28-F1
#
_entry.id   AF-A0A1B6LD28-F1
#
_cell.length_a   1.000
_cell.length_b   1.000
_cell.length_c   1.000
_cell.angle_alpha   90.00
_cell.angle_beta   90.00
_cell.angle_gamma   90.00
#
_symmetry.space_group_name_H-M   'P 1'
#
loop_
_entity.id
_entity.type
_entity.pdbx_description
1 polymer ?
#
loop_
_entity_poly.entity_id
_entity_poly.type
_entity_poly.pdbx_seq_one_letter_code
_entity_poly.pdbx_strand_id
1 'polypeptide(L)'
;CTEENNTLDVKDILSRFTTDVIATCAFGIEINSLSKSESEFYQFGMKSMNRNFDILFKLFLLAAFPIFQRYYCFNIMNRSVVEFFTGIIRSTVEYREKNNIFRLDFLDLLIKLRQNQSILEEGESPGDQSDSSRAGKREGLTIEEITAETYLFFSAGFETTANTIMFCLYELACNDRIQDKLYWEVEEVLDNHEGDISYQALQEMTYMDQI
;
A
#
# COMPACT_ATOMS: atom_id res chain seq x y z
N CYS A 1 -21.34 14.62 20.16
CA CYS A 1 -22.67 15.09 19.70
C CYS A 1 -22.54 15.55 18.27
N THR A 2 -22.86 14.70 17.30
CA THR A 2 -22.96 15.11 15.90
C THR A 2 -24.30 15.80 15.73
N GLU A 3 -24.27 17.12 15.58
CA GLU A 3 -25.40 17.88 15.06
C GLU A 3 -25.57 17.54 13.57
N GLU A 4 -26.82 17.31 13.19
CA GLU A 4 -27.34 17.08 11.84
C GLU A 4 -27.13 15.70 11.20
N ASN A 5 -28.22 15.28 10.55
CA ASN A 5 -28.51 14.01 9.89
C ASN A 5 -27.64 13.80 8.61
N ASN A 6 -26.32 13.96 8.73
CA ASN A 6 -25.39 13.81 7.63
C ASN A 6 -25.04 12.34 7.43
N THR A 7 -25.56 11.76 6.36
CA THR A 7 -25.11 10.46 5.85
C THR A 7 -23.62 10.55 5.52
N LEU A 8 -22.80 9.73 6.18
CA LEU A 8 -21.37 9.66 5.92
C LEU A 8 -21.11 8.73 4.74
N ASP A 9 -20.33 9.20 3.76
CA ASP A 9 -19.77 8.32 2.73
C ASP A 9 -18.58 7.57 3.35
N VAL A 10 -18.88 6.41 3.94
CA VAL A 10 -17.88 5.53 4.58
C VAL A 10 -16.80 5.12 3.57
N LYS A 11 -17.14 4.94 2.30
CA LYS A 11 -16.18 4.53 1.27
C LYS A 11 -15.15 5.63 1.00
N ASP A 12 -15.58 6.89 0.87
CA ASP A 12 -14.66 8.01 0.66
C ASP A 12 -13.74 8.22 1.88
N ILE A 13 -14.29 8.16 3.10
CA ILE A 13 -13.51 8.30 4.34
C ILE A 13 -12.46 7.21 4.45
N LEU A 14 -12.85 5.94 4.25
CA LEU A 14 -11.92 4.81 4.37
C LEU A 14 -10.85 4.83 3.27
N SER A 15 -11.22 5.21 2.05
CA SER A 15 -10.26 5.32 0.94
C SER A 15 -9.20 6.40 1.20
N ARG A 16 -9.60 7.52 1.81
CA ARG A 16 -8.66 8.58 2.25
C ARG A 16 -7.78 8.11 3.40
N PHE A 17 -8.36 7.43 4.38
CA PHE A 17 -7.62 6.86 5.52
C PHE A 17 -6.56 5.86 5.07
N THR A 18 -6.92 4.87 4.24
CA THR A 18 -5.97 3.85 3.77
C THR A 18 -4.89 4.45 2.88
N THR A 19 -5.23 5.48 2.09
CA THR A 19 -4.25 6.24 1.30
C THR A 19 -3.20 6.90 2.21
N ASP A 20 -3.62 7.56 3.29
CA ASP A 20 -2.70 8.22 4.23
C ASP A 20 -1.82 7.20 4.98
N VAL A 21 -2.40 6.07 5.40
CA VAL A 21 -1.66 4.99 6.06
C VAL A 21 -0.57 4.43 5.13
N ILE A 22 -0.91 4.11 3.88
CA ILE A 22 0.07 3.54 2.95
C ILE A 22 1.07 4.59 2.47
N ALA A 23 0.67 5.85 2.28
CA ALA A 23 1.62 6.92 1.99
C ALA A 23 2.69 7.06 3.08
N THR A 24 2.27 6.95 4.35
CA THR A 24 3.18 7.03 5.50
C THR A 24 4.06 5.79 5.63
N CYS A 25 3.52 4.59 5.44
CA CYS A 25 4.26 3.34 5.63
C CYS A 25 5.13 2.95 4.42
N ALA A 26 4.65 3.20 3.20
CA ALA A 26 5.30 2.78 1.97
C ALA A 26 6.22 3.86 1.36
N PHE A 27 5.78 5.12 1.37
CA PHE A 27 6.53 6.24 0.79
C PHE A 27 7.20 7.11 1.86
N GLY A 28 6.78 6.99 3.13
CA GLY A 28 7.22 7.84 4.24
C GLY A 28 6.86 9.31 4.05
N ILE A 29 5.71 9.59 3.45
CA ILE A 29 5.20 10.94 3.19
C ILE A 29 3.87 11.12 3.93
N GLU A 30 3.70 12.28 4.55
CA GLU A 30 2.45 12.67 5.23
C GLU A 30 1.59 13.51 4.28
N ILE A 31 0.37 13.04 4.02
CA ILE A 31 -0.52 13.62 2.99
C ILE A 31 -1.75 14.29 3.62
N ASN A 32 -2.20 13.81 4.79
CA ASN A 32 -3.35 14.33 5.54
C ASN A 32 -4.60 14.50 4.66
N SER A 33 -4.92 13.47 3.86
CA SER A 33 -6.02 13.43 2.89
C SER A 33 -7.41 13.41 3.53
N LEU A 34 -7.49 13.08 4.83
CA LEU A 34 -8.74 13.18 5.61
C LEU A 34 -9.14 14.63 5.88
N SER A 35 -8.17 15.51 6.15
CA SER A 35 -8.43 16.93 6.43
C SER A 35 -8.45 17.78 5.17
N LYS A 36 -7.59 17.45 4.19
CA LYS A 36 -7.49 18.16 2.92
C LYS A 36 -8.29 17.42 1.86
N SER A 37 -9.43 18.00 1.47
CA SER A 37 -10.37 17.43 0.50
C SER A 37 -9.73 17.04 -0.85
N GLU A 38 -8.65 17.70 -1.26
CA GLU A 38 -7.96 17.48 -2.53
C GLU A 38 -6.43 17.32 -2.38
N SER A 39 -5.96 16.15 -1.91
CA SER A 39 -4.53 15.82 -2.04
C SER A 39 -4.25 15.30 -3.46
N GLU A 40 -3.20 15.82 -4.10
CA GLU A 40 -2.79 15.36 -5.44
C GLU A 40 -2.55 13.85 -5.44
N PHE A 41 -1.92 13.34 -4.38
CA PHE A 41 -1.65 11.92 -4.23
C PHE A 41 -2.93 11.06 -4.21
N TYR A 42 -3.98 11.49 -3.50
CA TYR A 42 -5.27 10.79 -3.52
C TYR A 42 -5.90 10.82 -4.92
N GLN A 43 -5.88 11.97 -5.60
CA GLN A 43 -6.42 12.09 -6.95
C GLN A 43 -5.69 11.19 -7.96
N PHE A 44 -4.35 11.19 -7.93
CA PHE A 44 -3.54 10.32 -8.78
C PHE A 44 -3.69 8.84 -8.41
N GLY A 45 -3.87 8.52 -7.12
CA GLY A 45 -4.20 7.18 -6.64
C GLY A 45 -5.52 6.68 -7.20
N MET A 46 -6.60 7.45 -7.03
CA MET A 46 -7.94 7.12 -7.57
C MET A 46 -7.93 7.03 -9.10
N LYS A 47 -7.23 7.94 -9.78
CA LYS A 47 -7.08 7.91 -11.24
C LYS A 47 -6.36 6.65 -11.73
N SER A 48 -5.41 6.14 -10.95
CA SER A 48 -4.69 4.91 -11.28
C SER A 48 -5.59 3.66 -11.20
N MET A 49 -6.61 3.73 -10.36
CA MET A 49 -7.44 2.58 -9.98
C MET A 49 -8.74 2.51 -10.76
N ASN A 50 -9.10 3.61 -11.43
CA ASN A 50 -10.18 3.61 -12.41
C ASN A 50 -9.89 2.61 -13.54
N ARG A 51 -10.48 1.41 -13.41
CA ARG A 51 -10.44 0.36 -14.42
C ARG A 51 -11.37 0.75 -15.57
N ASN A 52 -10.82 1.52 -16.50
CA ASN A 52 -11.52 1.82 -17.74
C ASN A 52 -11.66 0.54 -18.57
N PHE A 53 -12.75 0.44 -19.35
CA PHE A 53 -12.94 -0.65 -20.30
C PHE A 53 -11.74 -0.81 -21.25
N ASP A 54 -11.03 0.28 -21.56
CA ASP A 54 -9.80 0.25 -22.35
C ASP A 54 -8.68 -0.58 -21.68
N ILE A 55 -8.53 -0.50 -20.36
CA ILE A 55 -7.53 -1.27 -19.60
C ILE A 55 -7.92 -2.74 -19.60
N LEU A 56 -9.19 -3.04 -19.33
CA LEU A 56 -9.71 -4.41 -19.34
C LEU A 56 -9.61 -5.03 -20.74
N PHE A 57 -9.88 -4.26 -21.79
CA PHE A 57 -9.75 -4.69 -23.17
C PHE A 57 -8.30 -4.97 -23.55
N LYS A 58 -7.34 -4.11 -23.14
CA LYS A 58 -5.91 -4.37 -23.33
C LYS A 58 -5.45 -5.64 -22.61
N LEU A 59 -5.88 -5.84 -21.36
CA LEU A 59 -5.60 -7.06 -20.58
C LEU A 59 -6.18 -8.31 -21.27
N PHE A 60 -7.42 -8.21 -21.75
CA PHE A 60 -8.06 -9.29 -22.51
C PHE A 60 -7.30 -9.61 -23.80
N LEU A 61 -6.90 -8.61 -24.59
CA LEU A 61 -6.11 -8.83 -25.79
C LEU A 61 -4.75 -9.47 -25.50
N LEU A 62 -4.10 -9.06 -24.41
CA LEU A 62 -2.81 -9.63 -23.98
C LEU A 62 -2.95 -11.10 -23.54
N ALA A 63 -4.07 -11.44 -22.91
CA ALA A 63 -4.38 -12.80 -22.47
C ALA A 63 -4.87 -13.71 -23.62
N ALA A 64 -5.66 -13.17 -24.55
CA ALA A 64 -6.24 -13.92 -25.67
C ALA A 64 -5.24 -14.15 -26.82
N PHE A 65 -4.28 -13.25 -27.02
CA PHE A 65 -3.34 -13.33 -28.13
C PHE A 65 -1.88 -13.12 -27.66
N PRO A 66 -1.05 -14.19 -27.61
CA PRO A 66 0.35 -14.10 -27.17
C PRO A 66 1.23 -13.26 -28.12
N ILE A 67 0.74 -12.97 -29.33
CA ILE A 67 1.42 -12.10 -30.31
C ILE A 67 1.56 -10.68 -29.75
N PHE A 68 0.57 -10.19 -29.00
CA PHE A 68 0.60 -8.82 -28.44
C PHE A 68 1.54 -8.67 -27.25
N GLN A 69 1.92 -9.77 -26.57
CA GLN A 69 2.96 -9.74 -25.54
C GLN A 69 4.33 -9.31 -26.10
N ARG A 70 4.57 -9.59 -27.39
CA ARG A 70 5.84 -9.23 -28.06
C ARG A 70 5.92 -7.76 -28.45
N TYR A 71 4.79 -7.05 -28.45
CA TYR A 71 4.74 -5.62 -28.74
C TYR A 71 4.69 -4.82 -27.43
N TYR A 72 5.80 -4.17 -27.10
CA TYR A 72 6.00 -3.33 -25.90
C TYR A 72 5.07 -2.08 -25.83
N CYS A 73 4.11 -1.95 -26.76
CA CYS A 73 3.26 -0.77 -26.91
C CYS A 73 2.01 -0.77 -26.04
N PHE A 74 1.66 -1.87 -25.37
CA PHE A 74 0.51 -1.93 -24.48
C PHE A 74 0.89 -1.51 -23.06
N ASN A 75 1.16 -0.22 -22.87
CA ASN A 75 1.28 0.31 -21.53
C ASN A 75 -0.12 0.37 -20.89
N ILE A 76 -0.31 -0.46 -19.87
CA ILE A 76 -1.56 -0.59 -19.10
C ILE A 76 -1.71 0.61 -18.15
N MET A 77 -0.58 1.19 -17.74
CA MET A 77 -0.52 2.28 -16.80
C MET A 77 -0.63 3.65 -17.50
N ASN A 78 -1.35 4.57 -16.86
CA ASN A 78 -1.42 5.95 -17.34
C ASN A 78 -0.05 6.63 -17.14
N ARG A 79 0.52 7.17 -18.22
CA ARG A 79 1.84 7.83 -18.19
C ARG A 79 1.91 8.95 -17.13
N SER A 80 0.84 9.73 -16.96
CA SER A 80 0.80 10.80 -15.95
C SER A 80 0.93 10.28 -14.52
N VAL A 81 0.38 9.10 -14.24
CA VAL A 81 0.47 8.45 -12.93
C VAL A 81 1.90 7.95 -12.68
N VAL A 82 2.50 7.29 -13.69
CA VAL A 82 3.88 6.80 -13.60
C VAL A 82 4.85 7.97 -13.37
N GLU A 83 4.71 9.06 -14.11
CA GLU A 83 5.57 10.24 -13.96
C GLU A 83 5.42 10.89 -12.58
N PHE A 84 4.19 10.95 -12.04
CA PHE A 84 3.93 11.48 -10.70
C PHE A 84 4.59 10.62 -9.61
N PHE A 85 4.32 9.31 -9.57
CA PHE A 85 4.88 8.42 -8.55
C PHE A 85 6.40 8.29 -8.66
N THR A 86 6.95 8.21 -9.88
CA THR A 86 8.40 8.22 -10.10
C THR A 86 9.02 9.52 -9.60
N GLY A 87 8.37 10.66 -9.84
CA GLY A 87 8.83 11.96 -9.39
C GLY A 87 8.88 12.07 -7.87
N ILE A 88 7.85 11.57 -7.19
CA ILE A 88 7.80 11.52 -5.72
C ILE A 88 8.91 10.63 -5.17
N ILE A 89 9.00 9.39 -5.64
CA ILE A 89 10.00 8.42 -5.15
C ILE A 89 11.41 8.96 -5.37
N ARG A 90 11.70 9.47 -6.57
CA ARG A 90 13.01 10.05 -6.88
C ARG A 90 13.34 11.19 -5.91
N SER A 91 12.43 12.13 -5.71
CA SER A 91 12.65 13.27 -4.82
C SER A 91 12.85 12.83 -3.37
N THR A 92 12.08 11.85 -2.90
CA THR A 92 12.18 11.32 -1.54
C THR A 92 13.48 10.55 -1.32
N VAL A 93 13.89 9.70 -2.26
CA VAL A 93 15.16 8.95 -2.19
C VAL A 93 16.34 9.92 -2.20
N GLU A 94 16.37 10.88 -3.13
CA GLU A 94 17.44 11.90 -3.20
C GLU A 94 17.51 12.74 -1.93
N TYR A 95 16.36 13.14 -1.38
CA TYR A 95 16.29 13.89 -0.13
C TYR A 95 16.83 13.09 1.06
N ARG A 96 16.49 11.80 1.17
CA ARG A 96 16.97 10.92 2.25
C ARG A 96 18.45 10.63 2.14
N GLU A 97 18.94 10.32 0.94
CA GLU A 97 20.38 10.07 0.69
C GLU A 97 21.21 11.32 1.00
N LYS A 98 20.75 12.52 0.63
CA LYS A 98 21.47 13.77 0.89
C LYS A 98 21.50 14.15 2.38
N ASN A 99 20.39 13.95 3.09
CA ASN A 99 20.25 14.36 4.49
C ASN A 99 20.59 13.24 5.49
N ASN A 100 20.94 12.04 5.01
CA ASN A 100 21.17 10.84 5.84
C ASN A 100 20.00 10.57 6.81
N ILE A 101 18.78 10.76 6.33
CA ILE A 101 17.57 10.51 7.14
C ILE A 101 17.28 9.03 7.11
N PHE A 102 17.18 8.43 8.29
CA PHE A 102 16.80 7.04 8.49
C PHE A 102 15.40 6.97 9.10
N ARG A 103 14.48 6.30 8.41
CA ARG A 103 13.09 6.06 8.83
C ARG A 103 12.80 4.58 8.62
N LEU A 104 12.37 3.87 9.67
CA LEU A 104 12.04 2.44 9.58
C LEU A 104 10.74 2.21 8.78
N ASP A 105 10.80 2.41 7.47
CA ASP A 105 9.69 2.26 6.52
C ASP A 105 10.09 1.41 5.31
N PHE A 106 9.12 1.09 4.45
CA PHE A 106 9.35 0.23 3.29
C PHE A 106 10.34 0.83 2.27
N LEU A 107 10.27 2.15 2.06
CA LEU A 107 11.17 2.83 1.13
C LEU A 107 12.62 2.76 1.60
N ASP A 108 12.89 2.87 2.90
CA ASP A 108 14.23 2.71 3.46
C ASP A 108 14.77 1.28 3.28
N LEU A 109 13.91 0.26 3.32
CA LEU A 109 14.31 -1.10 2.97
C LEU A 109 14.75 -1.17 1.50
N LEU A 110 13.99 -0.56 0.59
CA LEU A 110 14.33 -0.52 -0.84
C LEU A 110 15.62 0.28 -1.11
N ILE A 111 15.85 1.39 -0.41
CA ILE A 111 17.09 2.17 -0.49
C ILE A 111 18.28 1.33 0.02
N LYS A 112 18.11 0.58 1.12
CA LYS A 112 19.15 -0.34 1.61
C LYS A 112 19.45 -1.45 0.62
N LEU A 113 18.44 -2.04 -0.01
CA LEU A 113 18.62 -3.06 -1.06
C LEU A 113 19.32 -2.49 -2.29
N ARG A 114 19.07 -1.22 -2.62
CA ARG A 114 19.82 -0.49 -3.66
C ARG A 114 21.30 -0.32 -3.30
N GLN A 115 21.61 -0.10 -2.02
CA GLN A 115 22.97 0.19 -1.54
C GLN A 115 23.77 -1.08 -1.18
N ASN A 116 23.12 -2.16 -0.71
CA ASN A 116 23.76 -3.38 -0.22
C ASN A 116 23.19 -4.64 -0.90
N GLN A 117 23.97 -5.23 -1.83
CA GLN A 117 23.62 -6.51 -2.48
C GLN A 117 23.63 -7.71 -1.51
N SER A 118 24.40 -7.66 -0.41
CA SER A 118 24.61 -8.83 0.45
C SER A 118 23.36 -9.29 1.23
N ILE A 119 22.36 -8.41 1.40
CA ILE A 119 21.08 -8.77 2.05
C ILE A 119 20.27 -9.76 1.20
N LEU A 120 20.44 -9.74 -0.13
CA LEU A 120 19.79 -10.69 -1.03
C LEU A 120 20.44 -12.08 -1.02
N GLU A 121 21.71 -12.17 -0.59
CA GLU A 121 22.46 -13.44 -0.56
C GLU A 121 22.19 -14.24 0.72
N GLU A 122 21.78 -13.62 1.82
CA GLU A 122 21.50 -14.31 3.09
C GLU A 122 20.16 -15.06 3.11
N GLY A 123 19.28 -14.81 2.13
CA GLY A 123 17.96 -15.47 2.00
C GLY A 123 17.93 -16.69 1.08
N GLU A 124 18.97 -16.93 0.28
CA GLU A 124 19.07 -18.11 -0.59
C GLU A 124 19.84 -19.23 0.13
N SER A 125 19.16 -20.35 0.40
CA SER A 125 19.79 -21.54 0.99
C SER A 125 21.00 -22.01 0.17
N PRO A 126 22.08 -22.51 0.81
CA PRO A 126 23.29 -22.94 0.11
C PRO A 126 23.03 -24.29 -0.58
N GLY A 127 22.52 -24.25 -1.81
CA GLY A 127 22.17 -25.46 -2.55
C GLY A 127 21.92 -25.21 -4.03
N ASP A 128 22.94 -24.76 -4.76
CA ASP A 128 23.37 -25.37 -6.04
C ASP A 128 24.50 -24.54 -6.66
N GLN A 129 25.73 -24.91 -6.32
CA GLN A 129 26.92 -24.44 -7.03
C GLN A 129 27.12 -25.29 -8.29
N SER A 130 26.41 -24.98 -9.36
CA SER A 130 26.83 -25.39 -10.71
C SER A 130 26.14 -24.56 -11.79
N ASP A 131 26.58 -23.32 -11.97
CA ASP A 131 26.79 -22.71 -13.30
C ASP A 131 27.38 -21.31 -13.14
N SER A 132 28.64 -21.28 -12.71
CA SER A 132 29.48 -20.10 -12.56
C SER A 132 29.95 -19.53 -13.90
N SER A 133 29.02 -19.19 -14.81
CA SER A 133 29.37 -18.50 -16.07
C SER A 133 28.19 -17.86 -16.84
N ARG A 134 27.28 -17.12 -16.19
CA ARG A 134 26.39 -16.11 -16.83
C ARG A 134 25.62 -15.26 -15.80
N ALA A 135 25.64 -13.94 -15.98
CA ALA A 135 25.06 -12.86 -15.15
C ALA A 135 25.86 -12.56 -13.86
N GLY A 136 26.81 -11.64 -13.86
CA GLY A 136 26.60 -10.21 -14.08
C GLY A 136 26.37 -9.56 -12.71
N LYS A 137 27.29 -8.70 -12.27
CA LYS A 137 27.16 -7.85 -11.06
C LYS A 137 25.73 -7.29 -11.05
N ARG A 138 24.83 -7.78 -10.18
CA ARG A 138 23.45 -7.26 -10.12
C ARG A 138 23.55 -5.82 -9.61
N GLU A 139 23.43 -4.84 -10.50
CA GLU A 139 23.29 -3.44 -10.08
C GLU A 139 22.11 -3.37 -9.09
N GLY A 140 22.27 -2.62 -7.98
CA GLY A 140 21.19 -2.47 -6.99
C GLY A 140 19.93 -1.88 -7.63
N LEU A 141 18.80 -1.97 -6.94
CA LEU A 141 17.50 -1.51 -7.45
C LEU A 141 17.58 -0.11 -8.07
N THR A 142 17.12 -0.02 -9.32
CA THR A 142 16.94 1.25 -10.02
C THR A 142 15.80 2.06 -9.38
N ILE A 143 15.78 3.37 -9.59
CA ILE A 143 14.67 4.22 -9.09
C ILE A 143 13.35 3.77 -9.68
N GLU A 144 13.37 3.31 -10.93
CA GLU A 144 12.22 2.77 -11.64
C GLU A 144 11.70 1.49 -10.97
N GLU A 145 12.58 0.57 -10.56
CA GLU A 145 12.19 -0.64 -9.82
C GLU A 145 11.68 -0.31 -8.41
N ILE A 146 12.34 0.60 -7.68
CA ILE A 146 11.85 1.07 -6.37
C ILE A 146 10.46 1.69 -6.50
N THR A 147 10.26 2.50 -7.56
CA THR A 147 8.95 3.10 -7.83
C THR A 147 7.92 2.04 -8.14
N ALA A 148 8.26 1.03 -8.96
CA ALA A 148 7.35 -0.05 -9.31
C ALA A 148 6.91 -0.84 -8.07
N GLU A 149 7.84 -1.23 -7.20
CA GLU A 149 7.54 -1.96 -5.96
C GLU A 149 6.71 -1.14 -4.98
N THR A 150 7.06 0.14 -4.78
CA THR A 150 6.29 1.03 -3.88
C THR A 150 4.88 1.28 -4.42
N TYR A 151 4.75 1.46 -5.74
CA TYR A 151 3.47 1.61 -6.40
C TYR A 151 2.62 0.32 -6.33
N LEU A 152 3.23 -0.85 -6.46
CA LEU A 152 2.54 -2.13 -6.29
C LEU A 152 1.96 -2.25 -4.88
N PHE A 153 2.76 -1.93 -3.86
CA PHE A 153 2.31 -1.93 -2.47
C PHE A 153 1.14 -0.95 -2.23
N PHE A 154 1.23 0.25 -2.83
CA PHE A 154 0.14 1.22 -2.83
C PHE A 154 -1.16 0.67 -3.45
N SER A 155 -1.06 0.18 -4.68
CA SER A 155 -2.21 -0.34 -5.42
C SER A 155 -2.85 -1.54 -4.73
N ALA A 156 -2.05 -2.42 -4.13
CA ALA A 156 -2.54 -3.62 -3.47
C ALA A 156 -3.26 -3.29 -2.16
N GLY A 157 -2.78 -2.32 -1.39
CA GLY A 157 -3.29 -2.03 -0.05
C GLY A 157 -4.45 -1.04 0.01
N PHE A 158 -4.50 -0.02 -0.87
CA PHE A 158 -5.39 1.11 -0.57
C PHE A 158 -6.89 0.76 -0.74
N GLU A 159 -7.28 0.16 -1.87
CA GLU A 159 -8.69 -0.13 -2.19
C GLU A 159 -9.19 -1.41 -1.52
N THR A 160 -8.34 -2.43 -1.44
CA THR A 160 -8.71 -3.72 -0.84
C THR A 160 -9.01 -3.53 0.65
N THR A 161 -8.13 -2.88 1.39
CA THR A 161 -8.32 -2.59 2.82
C THR A 161 -9.52 -1.68 3.05
N ALA A 162 -9.70 -0.63 2.23
CA ALA A 162 -10.86 0.26 2.37
C ALA A 162 -12.18 -0.50 2.17
N ASN A 163 -12.25 -1.37 1.16
CA ASN A 163 -13.43 -2.19 0.92
C ASN A 163 -13.64 -3.23 2.03
N THR A 164 -12.59 -3.87 2.54
CA THR A 164 -12.69 -4.83 3.64
C THR A 164 -13.24 -4.17 4.90
N ILE A 165 -12.71 -3.00 5.29
CA ILE A 165 -13.22 -2.25 6.45
C ILE A 165 -14.66 -1.80 6.19
N MET A 166 -14.99 -1.36 4.97
CA MET A 166 -16.37 -0.99 4.61
C MET A 166 -17.35 -2.15 4.78
N PHE A 167 -17.00 -3.35 4.32
CA PHE A 167 -17.84 -4.54 4.51
C PHE A 167 -17.94 -4.95 5.97
N CYS A 168 -16.85 -4.90 6.72
CA CYS A 168 -16.85 -5.15 8.17
C CYS A 168 -17.80 -4.17 8.90
N LEU A 169 -17.68 -2.87 8.64
CA LEU A 169 -18.57 -1.85 9.21
C LEU A 169 -20.03 -2.05 8.82
N TYR A 170 -20.29 -2.47 7.58
CA TYR A 170 -21.64 -2.78 7.12
C TYR A 170 -22.23 -3.98 7.89
N GLU A 171 -21.48 -5.07 8.02
CA GLU A 171 -21.92 -6.25 8.78
C GLU A 171 -22.13 -5.93 10.26
N LEU A 172 -21.25 -5.12 10.88
CA LEU A 172 -21.41 -4.67 12.25
C LEU A 172 -22.68 -3.83 12.43
N ALA A 173 -22.93 -2.88 11.53
CA ALA A 173 -24.12 -2.02 11.57
C ALA A 173 -25.44 -2.77 11.33
N CYS A 174 -25.39 -3.94 10.66
CA CYS A 174 -26.55 -4.80 10.47
C CYS A 174 -26.74 -5.84 11.60
N ASN A 175 -25.75 -6.02 12.49
CA ASN A 175 -25.75 -7.06 13.50
C ASN A 175 -25.36 -6.51 14.89
N ASP A 176 -26.27 -5.77 15.53
CA ASP A 176 -26.07 -5.12 16.84
C ASP A 176 -25.43 -6.04 17.90
N ARG A 177 -25.85 -7.32 17.96
CA ARG A 177 -25.28 -8.28 18.92
C ARG A 177 -23.79 -8.57 18.70
N ILE A 178 -23.36 -8.60 17.44
CA ILE A 178 -21.94 -8.81 17.08
C ILE A 178 -21.17 -7.53 17.40
N GLN A 179 -21.73 -6.38 17.04
CA GLN A 179 -21.14 -5.07 17.31
C GLN A 179 -20.95 -4.82 18.81
N ASP A 180 -21.97 -5.07 19.64
CA ASP A 180 -21.87 -4.91 21.09
C ASP A 180 -20.79 -5.81 21.68
N LYS A 181 -20.74 -7.08 21.23
CA LYS A 181 -19.73 -8.02 21.71
C LYS A 181 -18.32 -7.58 21.34
N LEU A 182 -18.11 -7.10 20.11
CA LEU A 182 -16.83 -6.55 19.67
C LEU A 182 -16.46 -5.30 20.48
N TYR A 183 -17.40 -4.38 20.68
CA TYR A 183 -17.19 -3.18 21.47
C TYR A 183 -16.70 -3.52 22.88
N TRP A 184 -17.36 -4.46 23.57
CA TRP A 184 -16.95 -4.85 24.92
C TRP A 184 -15.58 -5.54 24.97
N GLU A 185 -15.23 -6.35 23.96
CA GLU A 185 -13.86 -6.89 23.89
C GLU A 185 -12.82 -5.78 23.74
N VAL A 186 -13.06 -4.82 22.83
CA VAL A 186 -12.14 -3.71 22.60
C VAL A 186 -11.96 -2.87 23.87
N GLU A 187 -13.05 -2.51 24.54
CA GLU A 187 -12.99 -1.73 25.79
C GLU A 187 -12.26 -2.50 26.89
N GLU A 188 -12.55 -3.79 27.08
CA GLU A 188 -11.88 -4.63 28.09
C GLU A 188 -10.37 -4.73 27.84
N VAL A 189 -9.97 -4.95 26.58
CA VAL A 189 -8.56 -5.00 26.21
C VAL A 189 -7.90 -3.63 26.42
N LEU A 190 -8.53 -2.53 26.00
CA LEU A 190 -7.96 -1.20 26.19
C LEU A 190 -7.83 -0.83 27.67
N ASP A 191 -8.80 -1.16 28.52
CA ASP A 191 -8.72 -0.94 29.96
C ASP A 191 -7.53 -1.69 30.60
N ASN A 192 -7.23 -2.89 30.10
CA ASN A 192 -6.07 -3.67 30.55
C ASN A 192 -4.72 -3.08 30.06
N HIS A 193 -4.74 -2.24 29.03
CA HIS A 193 -3.56 -1.58 28.44
C HIS A 193 -3.54 -0.06 28.69
N GLU A 194 -4.13 0.41 29.79
CA GLU A 194 -4.15 1.82 30.19
C GLU A 194 -4.77 2.78 29.14
N GLY A 195 -5.63 2.25 28.27
CA GLY A 195 -6.26 2.98 27.17
C GLY A 195 -5.40 3.10 25.90
N ASP A 196 -4.19 2.52 25.88
CA ASP A 196 -3.28 2.61 24.75
C ASP A 196 -3.52 1.51 23.71
N ILE A 197 -3.62 1.90 22.44
CA ILE A 197 -3.64 0.97 21.30
C ILE A 197 -2.20 0.53 21.01
N SER A 198 -1.70 -0.40 21.83
CA SER A 198 -0.38 -1.00 21.67
C SER A 198 -0.40 -2.20 20.71
N TYR A 199 0.78 -2.62 20.23
CA TYR A 199 0.89 -3.86 19.45
C TYR A 199 0.37 -5.06 20.23
N GLN A 200 0.63 -5.11 21.54
CA GLN A 200 0.19 -6.19 22.39
C GLN A 200 -1.33 -6.16 22.58
N ALA A 201 -1.92 -4.98 22.78
CA ALA A 201 -3.37 -4.82 22.88
C ALA A 201 -4.07 -5.35 21.62
N LEU A 202 -3.58 -5.00 20.43
CA LEU A 202 -4.13 -5.50 19.17
C LEU A 202 -4.04 -7.03 19.04
N GLN A 203 -2.97 -7.66 19.54
CA GLN A 203 -2.85 -9.12 19.53
C GLN A 203 -3.81 -9.83 20.51
N GLU A 204 -4.29 -9.13 21.54
CA GLU A 204 -5.21 -9.66 22.54
C GLU A 204 -6.70 -9.55 22.11
N MET A 205 -7.01 -8.81 21.05
CA MET A 205 -8.37 -8.65 20.50
C MET A 205 -8.80 -9.86 19.64
N THR A 206 -9.07 -10.99 20.29
CA THR A 206 -9.33 -12.28 19.63
C THR A 206 -10.64 -12.39 18.86
N TYR A 207 -11.68 -11.68 19.29
CA TYR A 207 -12.99 -11.65 18.65
C TYR A 207 -12.99 -10.66 17.49
N MET A 208 -12.25 -9.55 17.59
CA MET A 208 -11.96 -8.67 16.46
C MET A 208 -11.31 -9.43 15.28
N ASP A 209 -10.35 -10.32 15.54
CA ASP A 209 -9.70 -11.14 14.49
C ASP A 209 -10.65 -12.17 13.84
N GLN A 210 -11.75 -12.53 14.52
CA GLN A 210 -12.76 -13.47 13.99
C GLN A 210 -13.78 -12.81 13.05
N ILE A 211 -13.90 -11.48 13.07
CA ILE A 211 -14.87 -10.69 12.31
C ILE A 211 -14.27 -10.28 10.97
#